data_AF-A0A6M2CIF3-F1
#
_entry.id   AF-A0A6M2CIF3-F1
#
_cell.length_a   1.000
_cell.length_b   1.000
_cell.length_c   1.000
_cell.angle_alpha   90.00
_cell.angle_beta   90.00
_cell.angle_gamma   90.00
#
_symmetry.space_group_name_H-M   'P 1'
#
loop_
_entity.id
_entity.type
_entity.pdbx_description
1 polymer ?
#
loop_
_entity_poly.entity_id
_entity_poly.type
_entity_poly.pdbx_seq_one_letter_code
_entity_poly.pdbx_strand_id
1 'polypeptide(L)'
;MGPMKNTGNALCLCLMVLGSAQCSFEVRPNFVVMVMDDMGWGDLGIYGHPARETPNLDKMASEGTLFTDFYAASPVCSPCG
;
A
#
# COMPACT_ATOMS: atom_id res chain seq x y z
N MET A 1 18.08 57.72 18.10
CA MET A 1 17.96 57.04 16.78
C MET A 1 18.43 55.60 16.95
N GLY A 2 17.57 54.63 16.65
CA GLY A 2 17.88 53.20 16.68
C GLY A 2 16.63 52.39 17.02
N PRO A 3 16.23 51.39 16.20
CA PRO A 3 14.84 51.16 15.87
C PRO A 3 14.19 50.06 16.73
N MET A 4 13.08 50.39 17.38
CA MET A 4 12.15 49.41 17.97
C MET A 4 10.78 49.57 17.32
N LYS A 5 10.62 49.07 16.09
CA LYS A 5 9.31 49.03 15.41
C LYS A 5 9.02 47.69 14.70
N ASN A 6 9.93 46.72 14.74
CA ASN A 6 9.95 45.61 13.77
C ASN A 6 9.76 44.22 14.41
N THR A 7 9.79 44.12 15.75
CA THR A 7 9.73 42.84 16.49
C THR A 7 8.36 42.17 16.39
N GLY A 8 7.27 42.94 16.30
CA GLY A 8 5.92 42.40 16.12
C GLY A 8 5.69 41.75 14.75
N ASN A 9 6.30 42.29 13.68
CA ASN A 9 6.19 41.73 12.34
C ASN A 9 6.92 40.39 12.21
N ALA A 10 8.05 40.22 12.91
CA ALA A 10 8.82 38.97 12.88
C ALA A 10 8.07 37.80 13.55
N LEU A 11 7.38 38.06 14.66
CA LEU A 11 6.56 37.06 15.35
C LEU A 11 5.31 36.69 14.54
N CYS A 12 4.69 37.68 13.89
CA CYS A 12 3.53 37.47 13.03
C CYS A 12 3.90 36.66 11.76
N LEU A 13 5.08 36.90 11.17
CA LEU A 13 5.58 36.10 10.03
C LEU A 13 5.84 34.64 10.42
N CYS A 14 6.41 34.38 11.61
CA CYS A 14 6.64 33.01 12.09
C CYS A 14 5.34 32.21 12.27
N LEU A 15 4.28 32.87 12.76
CA LEU A 15 2.97 32.27 12.94
C LEU A 15 2.27 31.94 11.62
N MET A 16 2.47 32.73 10.57
CA MET A 16 1.89 32.45 9.24
C MET A 16 2.57 31.26 8.53
N VAL A 17 3.87 31.04 8.75
CA VAL A 17 4.61 29.91 8.13
C VAL A 17 4.17 28.56 8.73
N LEU A 18 3.83 28.53 10.02
CA LEU A 18 3.29 27.33 10.71
C LEU A 18 1.83 27.02 10.34
N GLY A 19 1.09 27.99 9.78
CA GLY A 19 -0.33 27.88 9.42
C GLY A 19 -0.60 27.28 8.04
N SER A 20 0.42 26.76 7.36
CA SER A 20 0.28 26.06 6.08
C SER A 20 -0.50 24.77 6.28
N ALA A 21 -1.83 24.84 6.23
CA ALA A 21 -2.68 23.67 6.18
C ALA A 21 -2.39 22.94 4.85
N GLN A 22 -1.60 21.87 4.92
CA GLN A 22 -1.49 20.93 3.81
C GLN A 22 -2.89 20.35 3.57
N CYS A 23 -3.53 20.75 2.48
CA CYS A 23 -4.67 20.03 1.93
C CYS A 23 -4.12 18.67 1.48
N SER A 24 -4.24 17.66 2.34
CA SER A 24 -3.95 16.29 1.96
C SER A 24 -4.98 15.88 0.93
N PHE A 25 -4.56 15.75 -0.33
CA PHE A 25 -5.38 15.14 -1.35
C PHE A 25 -5.64 13.70 -0.94
N GLU A 26 -6.87 13.39 -0.55
CA GLU A 26 -7.24 12.04 -0.12
C GLU A 26 -7.29 11.13 -1.34
N VAL A 27 -6.14 10.52 -1.66
CA VAL A 27 -6.03 9.52 -2.70
C VAL A 27 -6.75 8.28 -2.22
N ARG A 28 -7.95 8.05 -2.73
CA ARG A 28 -8.67 6.79 -2.51
C ARG A 28 -7.95 5.69 -3.28
N PRO A 29 -7.48 4.62 -2.62
CA PRO A 29 -6.86 3.51 -3.33
C PRO A 29 -7.91 2.79 -4.17
N ASN A 30 -7.49 2.28 -5.33
CA ASN A 30 -8.29 1.33 -6.10
C ASN A 30 -7.99 -0.07 -5.60
N PHE A 31 -9.02 -0.90 -5.44
CA PHE A 31 -8.88 -2.30 -5.05
C PHE A 31 -9.18 -3.18 -6.25
N VAL A 32 -8.22 -4.05 -6.59
CA VAL A 32 -8.39 -5.08 -7.62
C VAL A 32 -8.26 -6.43 -6.93
N VAL A 33 -9.32 -7.23 -7.00
CA VAL A 33 -9.33 -8.60 -6.47
C VAL A 33 -9.16 -9.55 -7.64
N MET A 34 -8.07 -10.31 -7.65
CA MET A 34 -7.79 -11.34 -8.64
C MET A 34 -7.96 -12.71 -7.98
N VAL A 35 -8.86 -13.53 -8.52
CA VAL A 35 -9.09 -14.91 -8.07
C VAL A 35 -8.70 -15.84 -9.21
N MET A 36 -7.97 -16.91 -8.89
CA MET A 36 -7.54 -17.92 -9.84
C MET A 36 -8.29 -19.21 -9.52
N ASP A 37 -8.98 -19.77 -10.51
CA ASP A 37 -9.69 -21.04 -10.39
C ASP A 37 -8.71 -22.21 -10.43
N ASP A 38 -8.98 -23.25 -9.64
CA ASP A 38 -8.18 -24.49 -9.55
C ASP A 38 -6.66 -24.31 -9.33
N MET A 39 -6.22 -23.18 -8.75
CA MET A 39 -4.80 -22.99 -8.41
C MET A 39 -4.44 -23.69 -7.09
N GLY A 40 -3.48 -24.60 -7.15
CA GLY A 40 -2.91 -25.27 -5.99
C GLY A 40 -1.80 -24.49 -5.31
N TRP A 41 -1.53 -24.83 -4.04
CA TRP A 41 -0.48 -24.22 -3.22
C TRP A 41 0.88 -24.16 -3.90
N GLY A 42 1.28 -25.26 -4.55
CA GLY A 42 2.61 -25.39 -5.16
C GLY A 42 2.71 -24.86 -6.58
N ASP A 43 1.67 -24.27 -7.17
CA ASP A 43 1.67 -23.92 -8.60
C ASP A 43 2.48 -22.67 -8.95
N LEU A 44 2.78 -21.81 -7.96
CA LEU A 44 3.57 -20.59 -8.16
C LEU A 44 5.06 -20.81 -7.94
N GLY A 45 5.88 -20.09 -8.70
CA GLY A 45 7.34 -20.06 -8.54
C GLY A 45 7.74 -19.61 -7.13
N ILE A 46 7.06 -18.61 -6.56
CA ILE A 46 7.31 -18.14 -5.19
C ILE A 46 7.11 -19.19 -4.09
N TYR A 47 6.29 -20.23 -4.35
CA TYR A 47 6.11 -21.37 -3.44
C TYR A 47 7.06 -22.53 -3.74
N GLY A 48 7.99 -22.36 -4.67
CA GLY A 48 9.03 -23.33 -4.99
C GLY A 48 8.68 -24.31 -6.11
N HIS A 49 7.74 -23.99 -7.01
CA HIS A 49 7.45 -24.84 -8.16
C HIS A 49 8.73 -25.03 -9.01
N PRO A 50 9.16 -26.26 -9.33
CA PRO A 50 10.48 -26.53 -9.91
C PRO A 50 10.67 -26.03 -11.35
N ALA A 51 9.57 -25.80 -12.08
CA ALA A 51 9.61 -25.47 -13.51
C ALA A 51 8.62 -24.37 -13.95
N ARG A 52 7.88 -23.74 -13.03
CA ARG A 52 6.89 -22.71 -13.40
C ARG A 52 7.46 -21.34 -13.03
N GLU A 53 7.58 -20.51 -14.05
CA GLU A 53 7.99 -19.12 -13.89
C GLU A 53 6.73 -18.25 -13.80
N THR A 54 6.56 -17.56 -12.66
CA THR A 54 5.44 -16.66 -12.42
C THR A 54 5.94 -15.25 -12.10
N PRO A 55 6.80 -14.63 -12.94
CA PRO A 55 7.60 -13.48 -12.56
C PRO A 55 6.79 -12.26 -12.12
N ASN A 56 5.59 -12.07 -12.68
CA ASN A 56 4.70 -10.98 -12.26
C ASN A 56 4.07 -11.23 -10.88
N LEU A 57 3.68 -12.47 -10.59
CA LEU A 57 3.12 -12.85 -9.29
C LEU A 57 4.22 -12.89 -8.22
N ASP A 58 5.39 -13.40 -8.57
CA ASP A 58 6.57 -13.44 -7.70
C ASP A 58 7.02 -12.02 -7.33
N LYS A 59 7.02 -11.11 -8.30
CA LYS A 59 7.27 -9.68 -8.06
C LYS A 59 6.23 -9.08 -7.12
N MET A 60 4.94 -9.30 -7.37
CA MET A 60 3.87 -8.82 -6.48
C MET A 60 4.01 -9.37 -5.05
N ALA A 61 4.41 -10.63 -4.89
CA ALA A 61 4.68 -11.21 -3.59
C ALA A 61 5.86 -10.53 -2.89
N SER A 62 6.93 -10.20 -3.63
CA SER A 62 8.11 -9.50 -3.08
C SER A 62 7.88 -8.02 -2.73
N GLU A 63 7.02 -7.34 -3.48
CA GLU A 63 6.66 -5.93 -3.24
C GLU A 63 5.51 -5.77 -2.23
N GLY A 64 4.80 -6.87 -1.94
CA GLY A 64 3.61 -6.91 -1.11
C GLY A 64 3.76 -7.80 0.11
N THR A 65 2.67 -8.51 0.43
CA THR A 65 2.63 -9.48 1.53
C THR A 65 2.19 -10.83 0.98
N LEU A 66 2.99 -11.86 1.27
CA LEU A 66 2.71 -13.24 0.91
C LEU A 66 2.14 -13.97 2.13
N PHE A 67 0.97 -14.57 1.99
CA PHE A 67 0.39 -15.43 3.02
C PHE A 67 0.77 -16.88 2.76
N THR A 68 1.63 -17.45 3.60
CA THR A 68 2.07 -18.87 3.52
C THR A 68 1.02 -19.86 4.03
N ASP A 69 0.00 -19.37 4.73
CA ASP A 69 -1.01 -20.19 5.40
C ASP A 69 -2.39 -19.56 5.17
N PHE A 70 -2.90 -19.71 3.95
CA PHE A 70 -4.22 -19.23 3.52
C PHE A 70 -5.07 -20.40 3.01
N TYR A 71 -6.17 -20.70 3.72
CA TYR A 71 -7.02 -21.85 3.44
C TYR A 71 -8.38 -21.42 2.90
N ALA A 72 -8.85 -22.08 1.84
CA ALA A 72 -10.23 -21.99 1.41
C ALA A 72 -11.14 -22.70 2.43
N ALA A 73 -12.35 -22.17 2.64
CA ALA A 73 -13.33 -22.80 3.52
C ALA A 73 -13.79 -24.18 3.01
N SER A 74 -13.70 -24.44 1.70
CA SER A 74 -14.04 -25.71 1.07
C SER A 74 -13.15 -25.94 -0.17
N PRO A 75 -12.81 -27.19 -0.55
CA PRO A 75 -11.99 -27.47 -1.73
C PRO A 75 -12.85 -27.67 -3.00
N VAL A 76 -13.94 -26.93 -3.14
CA VAL A 76 -14.83 -27.01 -4.31
C VAL A 76 -15.02 -25.63 -4.93
N CYS A 77 -15.21 -25.57 -6.25
CA CYS A 77 -15.33 -24.31 -7.00
C CYS A 77 -16.68 -23.59 -6.77
N SER A 78 -17.63 -24.25 -6.09
CA SER A 78 -18.84 -23.60 -5.57
C SER A 78 -18.47 -22.57 -4.50
N PRO A 79 -19.26 -21.49 -4.31
CA PRO A 79 -18.89 -20.41 -3.41
C PRO A 79 -18.48 -20.94 -2.03
N CYS A 80 -17.19 -20.76 -1.73
CA CYS A 80 -16.63 -20.92 -0.41
C CYS A 80 -17.00 -19.65 0.35
N GLY A 81 -18.12 -19.71 1.07
CA GLY A 81 -18.56 -18.61 1.94
C GLY A 81 -17.55 -18.30 3.05
#